data_AF-A0A9E6URQ5-F1
#
_entry.id   AF-A0A9E6URQ5-F1
#
_cell.length_a   1.000
_cell.length_b   1.000
_cell.length_c   1.000
_cell.angle_alpha   90.00
_cell.angle_beta   90.00
_cell.angle_gamma   90.00
#
_symmetry.space_group_name_H-M   'P 1'
#
loop_
_entity.id
_entity.type
_entity.pdbx_description
1 polymer ?
#
loop_
_entity_poly.entity_id
_entity_poly.type
_entity_poly.pdbx_seq_one_letter_code
_entity_poly.pdbx_strand_id
1 'polypeptide(L)' 'MHAIDTTLMRSPLNVLAVELFAKWRHPTLFADIDPQKSLDEINGRFLARPLKGSFWASLDAPSETSSGTAP' A
#
# COMPACT_ATOMS: atom_id res chain seq x y z
N MET A 1 2.32 -2.64 11.18
CA MET A 1 2.40 -4.01 10.63
C MET A 1 1.91 -3.98 9.19
N HIS A 2 2.64 -4.57 8.25
CA HIS A 2 2.27 -4.53 6.83
C HIS A 2 2.01 -5.93 6.30
N ALA A 3 1.03 -6.06 5.41
CA ALA A 3 0.66 -7.31 4.76
C ALA A 3 0.52 -7.08 3.25
N ILE A 4 0.93 -8.08 2.47
CA ILE A 4 0.81 -8.09 1.01
C ILE A 4 0.41 -9.48 0.56
N ASP A 5 -0.43 -9.54 -0.47
CA ASP A 5 -0.80 -10.80 -1.10
C ASP A 5 0.39 -11.44 -1.84
N THR A 6 0.64 -12.72 -1.58
CA THR A 6 1.78 -13.44 -2.20
C THR A 6 1.59 -13.71 -3.69
N THR A 7 0.35 -13.72 -4.18
CA THR A 7 0.07 -13.88 -5.61
C THR A 7 0.44 -12.60 -6.35
N LEU A 8 0.17 -11.44 -5.77
CA LEU A 8 0.62 -10.14 -6.31
C LEU A 8 2.14 -10.13 -6.49
N MET A 9 2.90 -10.60 -5.50
CA MET A 9 4.36 -10.65 -5.54
C MET A 9 4.92 -11.56 -6.64
N ARG A 10 4.20 -12.61 -7.02
CA ARG A 10 4.59 -13.55 -8.09
C ARG A 10 4.02 -13.18 -9.45
N SER A 11 3.20 -12.15 -9.53
CA SER A 11 2.53 -11.73 -10.76
C SER A 11 3.36 -10.67 -11.51
N PRO A 12 3.00 -10.36 -12.77
CA PRO A 12 3.55 -9.21 -13.50
C PRO A 12 3.31 -7.86 -12.82
N LEU A 13 2.45 -7.81 -11.79
CA LEU A 13 2.14 -6.62 -11.00
C LEU A 13 3.05 -6.48 -9.77
N ASN A 14 4.11 -7.28 -9.68
CA ASN A 14 5.09 -7.24 -8.58
C ASN A 14 5.79 -5.88 -8.43
N VAL A 15 5.73 -5.00 -9.44
CA VAL A 15 6.17 -3.60 -9.32
C VAL A 15 5.48 -2.88 -8.16
N LEU A 16 4.20 -3.16 -7.92
CA LEU A 16 3.45 -2.63 -6.77
C LEU A 16 4.03 -3.12 -5.43
N ALA A 17 4.49 -4.38 -5.40
CA ALA A 17 5.15 -4.91 -4.21
C ALA A 17 6.47 -4.19 -3.91
N VAL A 18 7.24 -3.85 -4.94
CA VAL A 18 8.48 -3.09 -4.79
C VAL A 18 8.20 -1.67 -4.28
N GLU A 19 7.20 -0.98 -4.83
CA GLU A 19 6.78 0.34 -4.36
C GLU A 19 6.33 0.32 -2.90
N LEU A 20 5.54 -0.69 -2.50
CA LEU A 20 5.13 -0.88 -1.11
C LEU A 20 6.32 -1.11 -0.19
N PHE A 21 7.26 -1.98 -0.57
CA PHE A 21 8.46 -2.21 0.23
C PHE A 21 9.34 -0.97 0.35
N ALA A 22 9.49 -0.19 -0.72
CA ALA A 22 10.20 1.08 -0.70
C ALA A 22 9.56 2.05 0.30
N LYS A 23 8.23 2.23 0.21
CA LYS A 23 7.47 3.12 1.09
C LYS A 23 7.46 2.66 2.55
N TRP A 24 7.31 1.36 2.81
CA TRP A 24 7.33 0.82 4.17
C TRP A 24 8.71 0.93 4.82
N ARG A 25 9.79 0.78 4.05
CA ARG A 25 11.16 0.84 4.59
C ARG A 25 11.65 2.27 4.78
N HIS A 26 11.36 3.15 3.84
CA HIS A 26 11.83 4.54 3.84
C HIS A 26 10.70 5.50 3.46
N PRO A 27 9.66 5.64 4.31
CA PRO A 27 8.47 6.42 3.98
C PRO A 27 8.77 7.88 3.66
N THR A 28 9.82 8.46 4.27
CA THR A 28 10.23 9.85 4.05
C THR A 28 10.92 10.06 2.70
N LEU A 29 11.67 9.06 2.22
CA LEU A 29 12.38 9.13 0.92
C LEU A 29 11.43 8.86 -0.24
N PHE A 30 10.42 8.03 -0.02
CA PHE A 30 9.43 7.60 -1.03
C PHE A 30 8.03 8.12 -0.71
N ALA A 31 7.94 9.34 -0.17
CA ALA A 31 6.68 9.98 0.18
C ALA A 31 5.80 10.30 -1.05
N ASP A 32 6.44 10.46 -2.20
CA ASP A 32 5.85 10.74 -3.51
C ASP A 32 5.30 9.49 -4.22
N ILE A 33 5.74 8.29 -3.81
CA ILE A 33 5.25 7.02 -4.37
C ILE A 33 3.85 6.71 -3.83
N ASP A 34 2.90 6.46 -4.74
CA ASP A 34 1.55 6.01 -4.44
C ASP A 34 1.24 4.69 -5.17
N PRO A 35 1.33 3.54 -4.47
CA PRO A 35 1.03 2.23 -5.05
C PRO A 35 -0.41 2.10 -5.56
N GLN A 36 -1.36 2.84 -4.98
CA GLN A 36 -2.74 2.81 -5.44
C GLN A 36 -2.88 3.50 -6.80
N LYS A 37 -2.20 4.64 -6.98
CA LYS A 37 -2.13 5.35 -8.26
C LYS A 37 -1.48 4.49 -9.35
N SER A 38 -0.39 3.79 -9.02
CA SER A 38 0.25 2.85 -9.95
C SER A 38 -0.70 1.71 -10.35
N LEU A 39 -1.47 1.15 -9.40
CA LEU A 39 -2.49 0.14 -9.70
C LEU A 39 -3.61 0.69 -10.60
N ASP A 40 -4.06 1.92 -10.36
CA ASP A 40 -5.09 2.56 -11.18
C ASP A 40 -4.60 2.81 -12.61
N GLU A 41 -3.35 3.21 -12.76
CA GLU A 41 -2.71 3.36 -14.07
C GLU A 41 -2.62 2.02 -14.80
N ILE A 42 -2.20 0.95 -14.10
CA ILE A 42 -2.14 -0.38 -14.69
C ILE A 42 -3.52 -0.87 -15.12
N ASN A 43 -4.52 -0.64 -14.27
CA ASN A 43 -5.93 -0.93 -14.55
C ASN A 43 -6.43 -0.20 -15.81
N GLY A 44 -6.04 1.07 -15.99
CA GLY A 44 -6.48 1.88 -17.14
C GLY A 44 -5.73 1.58 -18.44
N ARG A 45 -4.44 1.24 -18.37
CA ARG A 45 -3.58 1.12 -19.56
C ARG A 45 -3.42 -0.31 -20.08
N PHE A 46 -3.44 -1.30 -19.21
CA PHE A 46 -2.99 -2.66 -19.57
C PHE A 46 -4.03 -3.75 -19.31
N LEU A 47 -4.95 -3.56 -18.37
CA LEU A 47 -5.89 -4.61 -17.98
C LEU A 47 -7.23 -4.47 -18.69
N ALA A 48 -7.67 -5.54 -19.37
CA ALA A 48 -8.99 -5.60 -20.00
C ALA A 48 -10.14 -5.57 -18.98
N ARG A 49 -9.88 -6.01 -17.73
CA ARG A 49 -10.79 -5.87 -16.60
C ARG A 49 -10.04 -5.27 -15.41
N PRO A 50 -10.55 -4.19 -14.79
CA PRO A 50 -9.91 -3.59 -13.63
C PRO A 50 -9.82 -4.59 -12.47
N LEU A 51 -8.63 -4.72 -11.91
CA LEU A 51 -8.39 -5.37 -10.64
C LEU A 51 -8.93 -4.48 -9.53
N LYS A 52 -9.95 -4.98 -8.84
CA LYS A 52 -10.60 -4.32 -7.70
C LYS A 52 -10.51 -5.23 -6.49
N GLY A 53 -9.88 -4.75 -5.42
CA GLY A 53 -9.70 -5.49 -4.18
C GLY A 53 -8.54 -4.94 -3.36
N SER A 54 -8.44 -5.39 -2.11
CA SER A 54 -7.33 -5.05 -1.22
C SER A 54 -6.19 -6.05 -1.42
N PHE A 55 -5.15 -5.66 -2.16
CA PHE A 55 -3.97 -6.51 -2.42
C PHE A 55 -2.84 -6.33 -1.40
N TRP A 56 -2.92 -5.27 -0.60
CA TRP A 56 -2.02 -4.98 0.51
C TRP A 56 -2.78 -4.26 1.62
N ALA A 57 -2.23 -4.28 2.83
CA ALA A 57 -2.75 -3.56 3.97
C ALA A 57 -1.61 -3.07 4.85
N SER A 58 -1.80 -1.93 5.50
CA SER A 58 -0.89 -1.38 6.50
C SER A 58 -1.69 -1.02 7.72
N LEU A 59 -1.27 -1.53 8.87
CA LEU A 59 -1.78 -1.14 10.17
C LEU A 59 -0.73 -0.24 10.83
N ASP A 60 -1.04 1.04 10.91
CA ASP A 60 -0.30 1.97 11.75
C ASP A 60 -0.72 1.75 13.21
N ALA A 61 0.19 1.98 14.15
CA ALA A 61 -0.18 1.93 15.56
C ALA A 61 -1.35 2.89 15.79
N PRO A 62 -2.38 2.50 16.57
CA PRO A 62 -3.43 3.44 16.91
C PRO A 62 -2.75 4.64 17.55
N SER A 63 -2.85 5.80 16.91
CA SER A 63 -2.49 7.05 17.54
C SER A 63 -3.41 7.19 18.74
N GLU A 64 -2.90 6.88 19.94
CA GLU A 64 -3.53 7.24 21.19
C GLU A 64 -3.73 8.75 21.16
N THR A 65 -4.96 9.17 20.88
CA THR A 65 -5.44 10.48 21.27
C THR A 65 -5.37 10.55 22.79
N SER A 66 -4.26 11.10 23.29
CA SER A 66 -4.14 11.56 24.66
C SER A 66 -5.23 12.60 24.91
N SER A 67 -6.11 12.34 25.86
CA SER A 67 -6.57 13.40 26.75
C SER A 67 -6.97 12.77 28.07
N GLY A 68 -6.09 12.92 29.07
CA GLY A 68 -6.49 12.75 30.46
C GLY A 68 -7.57 13.77 30.83
N THR A 69 -8.50 13.35 31.66
CA THR A 69 -9.09 14.20 32.70
C THR A 69 -9.70 13.26 33.74
N ALA A 70 -9.08 13.24 34.94
CA ALA A 70 -9.78 12.85 36.15
C ALA A 70 -10.90 13.87 36.41
N PRO A 71 -12.03 13.45 36.99
CA PRO A 71 -12.08 13.28 38.45
C PRO A 71 -12.66 11.94 38.93
#